data_AF-A0A914BY64-F1
#
_entry.id   AF-A0A914BY64-F1
#
_cell.length_a   1.000
_cell.length_b   1.000
_cell.length_c   1.000
_cell.angle_alpha   90.00
_cell.angle_beta   90.00
_cell.angle_gamma   90.00
#
_symmetry.space_group_name_H-M   'P 1'
#
loop_
_entity.id
_entity.type
_entity.pdbx_description
1 polymer ?
#
loop_
_entity_poly.entity_id
_entity_poly.type
_entity_poly.pdbx_seq_one_letter_code
_entity_poly.pdbx_strand_id
1 'polypeptide(L)'
;MAYVVGGAFSYIDPVDIGWRLMFAFAAVPSVIQFIGFLFLPQSPRFAFEKEGIEACEKVFEKIYEHNEDWIQYEIAELRVALERAERIKALHNGAHVLFRVFSTPHLRKALFVGCALQIFQQASGINTILYFTDTLFKSAGIIGNTYSIFLSVGPAGKCT
;
A
#
# COMPACT_ATOMS: atom_id res chain seq x y z
N MET A 1 -4.52 -8.75 -14.19
CA MET A 1 -3.56 -8.10 -15.11
C MET A 1 -2.41 -9.01 -15.53
N ALA A 2 -1.69 -9.67 -14.60
CA ALA A 2 -0.60 -10.60 -14.96
C ALA A 2 -1.03 -11.78 -15.86
N TYR A 3 -2.25 -12.30 -15.68
CA TYR A 3 -2.75 -13.46 -16.44
C TYR A 3 -3.18 -13.16 -17.88
N VAL A 4 -3.69 -11.95 -18.16
CA VAL A 4 -4.06 -11.52 -19.52
C VAL A 4 -2.81 -11.39 -20.38
N VAL A 5 -1.73 -10.88 -19.76
CA VAL A 5 -0.42 -10.72 -20.38
C VAL A 5 0.28 -12.07 -20.55
N GLY A 6 0.22 -12.96 -19.55
CA GLY A 6 0.72 -14.33 -19.65
C GLY A 6 0.01 -15.16 -20.72
N GLY A 7 -1.31 -15.00 -20.88
CA GLY A 7 -2.09 -15.63 -21.94
C GLY A 7 -1.75 -15.12 -23.34
N ALA A 8 -1.50 -13.81 -23.49
CA ALA A 8 -1.09 -13.21 -24.76
C ALA A 8 0.34 -13.63 -25.16
N PHE A 9 1.26 -13.77 -24.21
CA PHE A 9 2.66 -14.15 -24.48
C PHE A 9 2.90 -15.66 -24.61
N SER A 10 2.00 -16.50 -24.08
CA SER A 10 2.02 -17.96 -24.32
C SER A 10 1.84 -18.32 -25.80
N TYR A 11 1.21 -17.44 -26.59
CA TYR A 11 1.02 -17.62 -28.03
C TYR A 11 2.29 -17.35 -28.87
N ILE A 12 3.34 -16.76 -28.27
CA ILE A 12 4.53 -16.29 -29.00
C ILE A 12 5.78 -17.12 -28.69
N ASP A 13 6.03 -17.57 -27.45
CA ASP A 13 7.08 -18.57 -27.17
C ASP A 13 7.01 -19.11 -25.70
N PRO A 14 6.92 -20.44 -25.44
CA PRO A 14 6.52 -20.94 -24.12
C PRO A 14 7.65 -21.20 -23.11
N VAL A 15 8.94 -21.23 -23.51
CA VAL A 15 9.97 -21.91 -22.68
C VAL A 15 11.04 -21.00 -22.08
N ASP A 16 11.49 -19.91 -22.75
CA ASP A 16 12.64 -19.12 -22.25
C ASP A 16 12.31 -17.68 -21.81
N ILE A 17 11.20 -17.10 -22.27
CA ILE A 17 10.95 -15.63 -22.15
C ILE A 17 9.74 -15.26 -21.29
N GLY A 18 8.83 -16.19 -20.99
CA GLY A 18 7.63 -15.92 -20.18
C GLY A 18 7.94 -15.31 -18.81
N TRP A 19 8.92 -15.85 -18.08
CA TRP A 19 9.32 -15.32 -16.77
C TRP A 19 9.94 -13.92 -16.84
N ARG A 20 10.70 -13.62 -17.92
CA ARG A 20 11.28 -12.28 -18.16
C ARG A 20 10.19 -11.25 -18.42
N LEU A 21 9.16 -11.64 -19.16
CA LEU A 21 8.02 -10.77 -19.44
C LEU A 21 7.16 -10.49 -18.20
N MET A 22 7.08 -11.43 -17.24
CA MET A 22 6.44 -11.16 -15.94
C MET A 22 7.16 -10.05 -15.17
N PHE A 23 8.50 -10.06 -15.15
CA PHE A 23 9.29 -8.97 -14.56
C PHE A 23 9.20 -7.67 -15.36
N ALA A 24 9.25 -7.74 -16.69
CA ALA A 24 9.11 -6.56 -17.55
C ALA A 24 7.76 -5.87 -17.34
N PHE A 25 6.67 -6.63 -17.18
CA PHE A 25 5.36 -6.08 -16.89
C PHE A 25 5.28 -5.48 -15.48
N ALA A 26 5.91 -6.08 -14.47
CA ALA A 26 6.00 -5.48 -13.14
C ALA A 26 6.83 -4.18 -13.13
N ALA A 27 7.80 -4.05 -14.03
CA ALA A 27 8.59 -2.83 -14.19
C ALA A 27 7.78 -1.65 -14.75
N VAL A 28 6.77 -1.91 -15.60
CA VAL A 28 5.92 -0.85 -16.19
C VAL A 28 5.25 0.05 -15.13
N PRO A 29 4.43 -0.47 -14.19
CA PRO A 29 3.84 0.36 -13.15
C PRO A 29 4.90 0.95 -12.21
N SER A 30 6.05 0.29 -12.02
CA SER A 30 7.15 0.85 -11.22
C SER A 30 7.76 2.09 -11.84
N VAL A 31 7.98 2.09 -13.17
CA VAL A 31 8.47 3.28 -13.90
C VAL A 31 7.43 4.39 -13.89
N ILE A 32 6.15 4.05 -14.10
CA ILE A 32 5.05 5.02 -14.02
C ILE A 32 5.00 5.65 -12.62
N GLN A 33 5.09 4.83 -11.57
CA GLN A 33 5.11 5.30 -10.18
C GLN A 33 6.34 6.19 -9.91
N PHE A 34 7.51 5.81 -10.43
CA PHE A 34 8.74 6.61 -10.28
C PHE A 34 8.61 7.98 -10.93
N ILE A 35 8.09 8.04 -12.16
CA ILE A 35 7.80 9.30 -12.84
C ILE A 35 6.76 10.11 -12.05
N GLY A 36 5.71 9.45 -11.53
CA GLY A 36 4.70 10.07 -10.68
C GLY A 36 5.27 10.73 -9.42
N PHE A 37 6.25 10.10 -8.76
CA PHE A 37 6.92 10.68 -7.60
C PHE A 37 7.66 11.99 -7.89
N LEU A 38 8.14 12.21 -9.13
CA LEU A 38 8.80 13.47 -9.50
C LEU A 38 7.83 14.65 -9.54
N PHE A 39 6.53 14.41 -9.77
CA PHE A 39 5.50 15.44 -9.82
C PHE A 39 4.78 15.66 -8.48
N LEU A 40 4.87 14.68 -7.58
CA LEU A 40 4.22 14.73 -6.27
C LEU A 40 4.85 15.83 -5.40
N PRO A 41 4.06 16.76 -4.82
CA PRO A 41 4.60 17.66 -3.81
C PRO A 41 5.17 16.89 -2.61
N GLN A 42 6.12 17.50 -1.91
CA GLN A 42 6.61 16.96 -0.65
C GLN A 42 5.47 16.86 0.37
N SER A 43 5.58 15.92 1.32
CA SER A 43 4.57 15.82 2.37
C SER A 43 4.50 17.12 3.20
N PRO A 44 3.31 17.68 3.48
CA PRO A 44 3.16 18.96 4.17
C PRO A 44 3.77 18.93 5.57
N ARG A 45 3.68 17.79 6.26
CA ARG A 45 4.34 17.57 7.56
C ARG A 45 5.86 17.72 7.49
N PHE A 46 6.49 17.17 6.45
CA PHE A 46 7.94 17.26 6.28
C PHE A 46 8.37 18.69 5.91
N ALA A 47 7.61 19.35 5.03
CA ALA A 47 7.85 20.75 4.67
C ALA A 47 7.78 21.65 5.92
N PHE A 48 6.79 21.44 6.79
CA PHE A 48 6.68 22.15 8.06
C PHE A 48 7.88 21.93 8.99
N GLU A 49 8.30 20.66 9.21
CA GLU A 49 9.41 20.34 10.12
C GLU A 49 10.77 20.87 9.62
N LYS A 50 10.98 20.98 8.31
CA LYS A 50 12.28 21.35 7.72
C LYS A 50 12.39 22.82 7.33
N GLU A 51 11.34 23.39 6.75
CA GLU A 51 11.36 24.70 6.08
C GLU A 51 10.35 25.68 6.68
N GLY A 52 9.51 25.23 7.64
CA GLY A 52 8.59 26.08 8.38
C GLY A 52 7.20 26.22 7.74
N ILE A 53 6.41 27.17 8.26
CA ILE A 53 4.99 27.32 7.94
C ILE A 53 4.77 27.75 6.49
N GLU A 54 5.58 28.68 5.97
CA GLU A 54 5.43 29.20 4.61
C GLU A 54 5.62 28.13 3.52
N ALA A 55 6.53 27.16 3.74
CA ALA A 55 6.72 26.05 2.82
C ALA A 55 5.56 25.05 2.89
N CYS A 56 4.98 24.87 4.08
CA CYS A 56 3.80 24.04 4.31
C CYS A 56 2.57 24.63 3.60
N GLU A 57 2.36 25.95 3.69
CA GLU A 57 1.29 26.68 3.00
C GLU A 57 1.33 26.45 1.49
N LYS A 58 2.50 26.61 0.85
CA LYS A 58 2.68 26.37 -0.59
C LYS A 58 2.34 24.93 -1.01
N VAL A 59 2.64 23.96 -0.16
CA VAL A 59 2.28 22.55 -0.40
C VAL A 59 0.76 22.37 -0.30
N PHE A 60 0.12 22.98 0.69
CA PHE A 60 -1.33 22.93 0.86
C PHE A 60 -2.10 23.68 -0.24
N GLU A 61 -1.59 24.82 -0.70
CA GLU A 61 -2.14 25.55 -1.86
C GLU A 61 -2.18 24.67 -3.12
N LYS A 62 -1.14 23.85 -3.33
CA LYS A 62 -1.07 22.91 -4.45
C LYS A 62 -2.04 21.73 -4.30
N ILE A 63 -2.43 21.37 -3.08
CA ILE A 63 -3.34 20.25 -2.79
C ILE A 63 -4.81 20.69 -2.80
N TYR A 64 -5.12 21.86 -2.23
CA TYR A 64 -6.48 22.34 -1.96
C TYR A 64 -6.93 23.51 -2.85
N GLU A 65 -6.22 23.79 -3.95
CA GLU A 65 -6.61 24.77 -4.97
C GLU A 65 -6.97 26.17 -4.40
N HIS A 66 -6.17 26.69 -3.45
CA HIS A 66 -6.28 28.04 -2.86
C HIS A 66 -7.50 28.34 -1.97
N ASN A 67 -8.09 27.33 -1.33
CA ASN A 67 -9.10 27.59 -0.29
C ASN A 67 -8.44 28.04 1.04
N GLU A 68 -8.22 29.34 1.22
CA GLU A 68 -7.50 29.93 2.35
C GLU A 68 -8.03 29.48 3.72
N ASP A 69 -9.35 29.44 3.91
CA ASP A 69 -9.98 29.05 5.19
C ASP A 69 -9.63 27.61 5.57
N TRP A 70 -9.65 26.70 4.59
CA TRP A 70 -9.34 25.28 4.81
C TRP A 70 -7.84 25.05 5.01
N ILE A 71 -7.00 25.77 4.27
CA ILE A 71 -5.54 25.67 4.40
C ILE A 71 -5.10 26.11 5.81
N GLN A 72 -5.63 27.22 6.32
CA GLN A 72 -5.30 27.72 7.65
C GLN A 72 -5.79 26.77 8.76
N TYR A 73 -6.99 26.17 8.58
CA TYR A 73 -7.49 25.15 9.51
C TYR A 73 -6.57 23.93 9.59
N GLU A 74 -6.18 23.37 8.43
CA GLU A 74 -5.34 22.17 8.35
C GLU A 74 -3.93 22.41 8.93
N ILE A 75 -3.36 23.61 8.68
CA ILE A 75 -2.07 24.00 9.26
C ILE A 75 -2.16 24.12 10.77
N ALA A 76 -3.25 24.69 11.31
CA ALA A 76 -3.45 24.79 12.74
C ALA A 76 -3.56 23.41 13.39
N GLU A 77 -4.29 22.47 12.77
CA GLU A 77 -4.38 21.10 13.26
C GLU A 77 -3.02 20.38 13.22
N LEU A 78 -2.30 20.52 12.10
CA LEU A 78 -0.98 19.93 11.94
C LEU A 78 0.01 20.46 13.00
N ARG A 79 -0.01 21.76 13.27
CA ARG A 79 0.82 22.38 14.32
C ARG A 79 0.52 21.79 15.70
N VAL A 80 -0.75 21.68 16.06
CA VAL A 80 -1.16 21.08 17.34
C VAL A 80 -0.71 19.61 17.43
N ALA A 81 -0.80 18.86 16.33
CA ALA A 81 -0.34 17.47 16.27
C ALA A 81 1.19 17.36 16.46
N LEU A 82 1.97 18.26 15.85
CA LEU A 82 3.43 18.30 15.97
C LEU A 82 3.89 18.72 17.37
N GLU A 83 3.31 19.78 17.95
CA GLU A 83 3.61 20.19 19.32
C GLU A 83 3.29 19.07 20.33
N ARG A 84 2.20 18.33 20.14
CA ARG A 84 1.90 17.13 20.93
C ARG A 84 2.97 16.06 20.75
N ALA A 85 3.40 15.80 19.52
CA ALA A 85 4.43 14.81 19.25
C ALA A 85 5.77 15.17 19.91
N GLU A 86 6.17 16.45 19.87
CA GLU A 86 7.38 16.98 20.49
C GLU A 86 7.32 16.92 22.02
N ARG A 87 6.22 17.37 22.65
CA ARG A 87 6.06 17.25 24.11
C ARG A 87 6.20 15.82 24.59
N ILE A 88 5.65 14.85 23.86
CA ILE A 88 5.76 13.45 24.27
C ILE A 88 7.19 12.90 24.03
N LYS A 89 7.88 13.36 22.98
CA LYS A 89 9.31 13.03 22.75
C LYS A 89 10.18 13.58 23.88
N ALA A 90 9.94 14.83 24.31
CA ALA A 90 10.65 15.47 25.42
C ALA A 90 10.40 14.76 26.75
N LEU A 91 9.15 14.38 27.05
CA LEU A 91 8.79 13.66 28.28
C LEU A 91 9.50 12.30 28.40
N HIS A 92 9.82 11.66 27.29
CA HIS A 92 10.44 10.33 27.25
C HIS A 92 11.95 10.36 26.91
N ASN A 93 12.62 11.51 27.01
CA ASN A 93 14.07 11.67 26.80
C ASN A 93 14.61 11.01 25.51
N GLY A 94 13.82 11.04 24.41
CA GLY A 94 14.23 10.42 23.15
C GLY A 94 14.30 8.89 23.17
N ALA A 95 13.68 8.23 24.15
CA ALA A 95 13.58 6.77 24.18
C ALA A 95 12.99 6.24 22.86
N HIS A 96 13.55 5.12 22.38
CA HIS A 96 13.12 4.49 21.12
C HIS A 96 11.60 4.31 21.08
N VAL A 97 10.99 4.66 19.95
CA VAL A 97 9.54 4.64 19.72
C VAL A 97 8.91 3.28 20.10
N LEU A 98 9.62 2.18 19.85
CA LEU A 98 9.22 0.84 20.25
C LEU A 98 9.03 0.70 21.77
N PHE A 99 9.99 1.16 22.57
CA PHE A 99 9.90 1.10 24.03
C PHE A 99 8.71 1.92 24.55
N ARG A 100 8.48 3.10 23.95
CA ARG A 100 7.31 3.95 24.26
C ARG A 100 5.97 3.27 23.96
N VAL A 101 5.88 2.55 22.84
CA VAL A 101 4.66 1.81 22.46
C VAL A 101 4.36 0.72 23.48
N PHE A 102 5.39 0.02 23.99
CA PHE A 102 5.21 -1.01 25.02
C PHE A 102 4.91 -0.44 26.41
N SER A 103 5.48 0.71 26.79
CA SER A 103 5.23 1.35 28.09
C SER A 103 3.84 1.97 28.22
N THR A 104 3.22 2.39 27.11
CA THR A 104 1.92 3.08 27.16
C THR A 104 0.75 2.08 27.05
N PRO A 105 -0.13 1.95 28.06
CA PRO A 105 -1.13 0.88 28.12
C PRO A 105 -2.16 0.93 26.99
N HIS A 106 -2.51 2.13 26.49
CA HIS A 106 -3.42 2.28 25.35
C HIS A 106 -2.77 1.84 24.03
N LEU A 107 -1.52 2.25 23.77
CA LEU A 107 -0.79 1.87 22.56
C LEU A 107 -0.50 0.37 22.51
N ARG A 108 -0.24 -0.27 23.66
CA ARG A 108 -0.05 -1.72 23.75
C ARG A 108 -1.29 -2.50 23.31
N LYS A 109 -2.50 -2.03 23.69
CA LYS A 109 -3.76 -2.65 23.25
C LYS A 109 -3.93 -2.50 21.73
N ALA A 110 -3.68 -1.31 21.19
CA ALA A 110 -3.74 -1.06 19.74
C ALA A 110 -2.73 -1.93 18.97
N LEU A 111 -1.50 -2.05 19.48
CA LEU A 111 -0.46 -2.91 18.90
C LEU A 111 -0.89 -4.37 18.90
N PHE A 112 -1.40 -4.88 20.03
CA PHE A 112 -1.86 -6.26 20.12
C PHE A 112 -2.99 -6.57 19.13
N VAL A 113 -3.97 -5.67 19.03
CA VAL A 113 -5.08 -5.81 18.06
C VAL A 113 -4.56 -5.77 16.63
N GLY A 114 -3.65 -4.85 16.30
CA GLY A 114 -3.04 -4.77 14.97
C GLY A 114 -2.25 -6.02 14.61
N CYS A 115 -1.42 -6.53 15.53
CA CYS A 115 -0.68 -7.78 15.35
C CYS A 115 -1.60 -8.98 15.20
N ALA A 116 -2.63 -9.10 16.06
CA ALA A 116 -3.60 -10.17 15.98
C ALA A 116 -4.33 -10.14 14.64
N LEU A 117 -4.77 -8.96 14.18
CA LEU A 117 -5.43 -8.78 12.89
C LEU A 117 -4.52 -9.21 11.74
N GLN A 118 -3.24 -8.84 11.76
CA GLN A 118 -2.27 -9.24 10.73
C GLN A 118 -2.01 -10.74 10.74
N ILE A 119 -1.97 -11.36 11.93
CA ILE A 119 -1.86 -12.82 12.07
C ILE A 119 -3.09 -13.49 11.49
N PHE A 120 -4.30 -13.01 11.78
CA PHE A 120 -5.54 -13.58 11.22
C PHE A 120 -5.58 -13.45 9.69
N GLN A 121 -5.14 -12.32 9.13
CA GLN A 121 -5.03 -12.16 7.68
C GLN A 121 -4.10 -13.21 7.05
N GLN A 122 -2.93 -13.45 7.65
CA GLN A 122 -1.98 -14.44 7.13
C GLN A 122 -2.43 -15.88 7.41
N ALA A 123 -3.06 -16.14 8.56
CA ALA A 123 -3.57 -17.45 8.97
C ALA A 123 -4.75 -17.93 8.12
N SER A 124 -5.50 -17.01 7.51
CA SER A 124 -6.47 -17.34 6.46
C SER A 124 -5.83 -18.08 5.26
N GLY A 125 -4.50 -18.10 5.16
CA GLY A 125 -3.79 -18.87 4.16
C GLY A 125 -4.02 -18.37 2.75
N ILE A 126 -4.43 -17.10 2.58
CA ILE A 126 -4.73 -16.53 1.26
C ILE A 126 -3.53 -16.67 0.32
N ASN A 127 -2.31 -16.51 0.84
CA ASN A 127 -1.08 -16.73 0.09
C ASN A 127 -0.95 -18.20 -0.34
N THR A 128 -1.20 -19.15 0.57
CA THR A 128 -1.20 -20.59 0.26
C THR A 128 -2.23 -20.93 -0.82
N ILE A 129 -3.44 -20.40 -0.72
CA ILE A 129 -4.48 -20.57 -1.74
C ILE A 129 -3.97 -20.05 -3.09
N LEU A 130 -3.44 -18.83 -3.16
CA LEU A 130 -2.92 -18.25 -4.40
C LEU A 130 -1.83 -19.11 -5.07
N TYR A 131 -0.92 -19.72 -4.29
CA TYR A 131 0.13 -20.59 -4.84
C TYR A 131 -0.37 -21.98 -5.27
N PHE A 132 -1.34 -22.55 -4.55
CA PHE A 132 -1.83 -23.90 -4.79
C PHE A 132 -3.17 -23.95 -5.51
N THR A 133 -3.68 -22.81 -5.97
CA THR A 133 -4.96 -22.69 -6.70
C THR A 133 -4.99 -23.64 -7.90
N ASP A 134 -3.91 -23.69 -8.69
CA ASP A 134 -3.83 -24.58 -9.86
C ASP A 134 -3.87 -26.06 -9.47
N THR A 135 -3.18 -26.45 -8.40
CA THR A 135 -3.17 -27.83 -7.88
C THR A 135 -4.52 -28.22 -7.28
N LEU A 136 -5.21 -27.27 -6.65
CA LEU A 136 -6.52 -27.45 -6.06
C LEU A 136 -7.60 -27.60 -7.14
N PHE A 137 -7.54 -26.80 -8.21
CA PHE A 137 -8.43 -26.95 -9.37
C PHE A 137 -8.18 -28.24 -10.16
N LYS A 138 -6.91 -28.68 -10.29
CA LYS A 138 -6.57 -29.99 -10.88
C LYS A 138 -7.13 -31.14 -10.04
N SER A 139 -7.01 -31.05 -8.72
CA SER A 139 -7.55 -32.05 -7.78
C SER A 139 -9.09 -32.05 -7.73
N ALA A 140 -9.73 -30.93 -8.03
CA ALA A 140 -11.19 -30.80 -8.09
C ALA A 140 -11.82 -31.31 -9.41
N GLY A 141 -11.02 -31.87 -10.33
CA GLY A 141 -11.51 -32.54 -11.53
C GLY A 141 -11.73 -31.64 -12.76
N ILE A 142 -11.29 -30.38 -12.72
CA ILE A 142 -11.35 -29.48 -13.89
C ILE A 142 -10.11 -29.77 -14.77
N ILE A 143 -10.22 -30.79 -15.63
CA ILE A 143 -9.22 -31.11 -16.64
C ILE A 143 -9.48 -30.22 -17.86
N GLY A 144 -8.76 -29.11 -17.94
CA GLY A 144 -8.92 -28.19 -19.05
C GLY A 144 -7.88 -27.08 -19.02
N ASN A 145 -6.79 -27.31 -19.74
CA ASN A 145 -5.54 -26.53 -19.75
C ASN A 145 -5.67 -25.05 -20.20
N THR A 146 -6.89 -24.56 -20.43
CA THR A 146 -7.16 -23.21 -20.98
C THR A 146 -8.23 -22.44 -20.18
N TYR A 147 -9.08 -23.11 -19.37
CA TYR A 147 -10.23 -22.46 -18.72
C TYR A 147 -9.96 -22.00 -17.28
N SER A 148 -8.93 -22.53 -16.63
CA SER A 148 -8.55 -22.15 -15.25
C SER A 148 -8.07 -20.69 -15.14
N ILE A 149 -7.49 -20.15 -16.23
CA ILE A 149 -6.96 -18.79 -16.29
C ILE A 149 -8.10 -17.75 -16.38
N PHE A 150 -9.23 -18.09 -17.02
CA PHE A 150 -10.38 -17.19 -17.16
C PHE A 150 -11.31 -17.20 -15.93
N LEU A 151 -11.41 -18.33 -15.22
CA LEU A 151 -12.24 -18.44 -14.01
C LEU A 151 -11.72 -17.63 -12.82
N SER A 152 -10.40 -17.39 -12.74
CA SER A 152 -9.81 -16.51 -11.71
C SER A 152 -10.01 -15.00 -11.97
N VAL A 153 -10.65 -14.63 -13.09
CA VAL A 153 -10.90 -13.23 -13.48
C VAL A 153 -12.25 -12.70 -12.98
N GLY A 154 -13.14 -13.51 -12.39
CA GLY A 154 -14.39 -12.96 -11.88
C GLY A 154 -15.15 -13.78 -10.84
N PRO A 155 -15.42 -13.19 -9.67
CA PRO A 155 -16.75 -13.22 -9.07
C PRO A 155 -17.60 -12.01 -9.54
N ALA A 156 -17.27 -11.38 -10.68
CA ALA A 156 -17.89 -10.12 -11.14
C ALA A 156 -18.63 -10.26 -12.48
N GLY A 157 -19.33 -11.38 -12.69
CA GLY A 157 -20.07 -11.65 -13.93
C GLY A 157 -21.42 -12.34 -13.68
N LYS A 158 -22.31 -11.66 -12.97
CA LYS A 158 -23.78 -11.82 -12.92
C LYS A 158 -24.37 -13.25 -12.87
N CYS A 159 -24.97 -13.57 -11.72
CA CYS A 159 -26.17 -14.39 -11.67
C CYS A 159 -27.27 -13.73 -12.52
N THR A 160 -27.62 -14.30 -13.67
CA THR A 160 -29.02 -14.50 -14.13
C THR A 160 -29.01 -15.52 -15.27
#